data_AF-A0A832Q8G7-F1
#
_entry.id   AF-A0A832Q8G7-F1
#
_cell.length_a   1.000
_cell.length_b   1.000
_cell.length_c   1.000
_cell.angle_alpha   90.00
_cell.angle_beta   90.00
_cell.angle_gamma   90.00
#
_symmetry.space_group_name_H-M   'P 1'
#
loop_
_entity.id
_entity.type
_entity.pdbx_description
1 polymer ?
#
loop_
_entity_poly.entity_id
_entity_poly.type
_entity_poly.pdbx_seq_one_letter_code
_entity_poly.pdbx_strand_id
1 'polypeptide(L)'
;MKMETLAVRAGFHIDPTTKAVVTPIYQTTSYAFDSTQHGADLFDLKVPGNIYTRIMNPTNAVVEERVAAMEGGIAALAVASGMAAIEYALETITE
;
A
#
# COMPACT_ATOMS: atom_id res chain seq x y z
N MET A 1 15.60 12.06 -8.22
CA MET A 1 16.47 10.86 -8.13
C MET A 1 16.47 10.15 -9.47
N LYS A 2 17.50 9.36 -9.80
CA LYS A 2 17.48 8.52 -11.02
C LYS A 2 16.54 7.33 -10.84
N MET A 3 16.01 6.80 -11.95
CA MET A 3 15.07 5.67 -11.96
C MET A 3 15.61 4.44 -11.21
N GLU A 4 16.87 4.10 -11.42
CA GLU A 4 17.52 2.94 -10.79
C GLU A 4 17.64 3.11 -9.27
N THR A 5 17.75 4.35 -8.79
CA THR A 5 17.74 4.64 -7.36
C THR A 5 16.33 4.50 -6.78
N LEU A 6 15.32 4.98 -7.50
CA LEU A 6 13.91 4.86 -7.09
C LEU A 6 13.49 3.38 -7.00
N ALA A 7 13.86 2.57 -8.00
CA ALA A 7 13.58 1.14 -8.03
C ALA A 7 14.15 0.37 -6.82
N VAL A 8 15.18 0.88 -6.16
CA VAL A 8 15.77 0.26 -4.97
C VAL A 8 15.25 0.89 -3.66
N ARG A 9 14.99 2.20 -3.65
CA ARG A 9 14.82 2.97 -2.39
C ARG A 9 13.42 3.50 -2.14
N ALA A 10 12.63 3.78 -3.18
CA ALA A 10 11.33 4.42 -3.01
C ALA A 10 10.35 3.49 -2.26
N GLY A 11 9.42 4.11 -1.50
CA GLY A 11 8.36 3.44 -0.76
C GLY A 11 8.76 2.79 0.57
N PHE A 12 10.06 2.60 0.85
CA PHE A 12 10.49 1.96 2.11
C PHE A 12 11.30 2.90 3.00
N HIS A 13 10.94 2.90 4.28
CA HIS A 13 11.68 3.55 5.35
C HIS A 13 12.12 2.50 6.38
N ILE A 14 13.28 2.73 7.03
CA ILE A 14 13.81 1.81 8.06
C ILE A 14 12.72 1.55 9.10
N ASP A 15 12.42 0.28 9.37
CA ASP A 15 11.38 -0.08 10.33
C ASP A 15 11.71 0.53 11.70
N PRO A 16 10.86 1.41 12.24
CA PRO A 16 11.12 2.06 13.52
C PRO A 16 11.20 1.07 14.68
N THR A 17 10.51 -0.07 14.57
CA THR A 17 10.38 -1.08 15.64
C THR A 17 11.61 -1.96 15.74
N THR A 18 12.00 -2.62 14.64
CA THR A 18 13.09 -3.62 14.64
C THR A 18 14.40 -3.12 14.03
N LYS A 19 14.40 -1.95 13.39
CA LYS A 19 15.51 -1.42 12.58
C LYS A 19 15.86 -2.29 11.36
N ALA A 20 14.92 -3.13 10.90
CA ALA A 20 15.08 -3.86 9.65
C ALA A 20 15.33 -2.90 8.47
N VAL A 21 16.30 -3.27 7.63
CA VAL A 21 16.70 -2.51 6.43
C VAL A 21 16.10 -3.07 5.14
N VAL A 22 15.22 -4.06 5.27
CA VAL A 22 14.42 -4.67 4.21
C VAL A 22 12.96 -4.63 4.65
N THR A 23 12.05 -4.40 3.71
CA THR A 23 10.60 -4.42 3.95
C THR A 23 10.17 -5.73 4.61
N PRO A 24 9.56 -5.70 5.81
CA PRO A 24 8.97 -6.87 6.42
C PRO A 24 7.81 -7.44 5.58
N ILE A 25 7.61 -8.75 5.67
CA ILE A 25 6.49 -9.44 5.03
C ILE A 25 5.32 -9.50 6.02
N TYR A 26 4.29 -8.68 5.78
CA TYR A 26 3.06 -8.67 6.56
C TYR A 26 2.07 -9.69 6.01
N GLN A 27 2.38 -10.98 6.17
CA GLN A 27 1.51 -12.12 5.78
C GLN A 27 0.35 -12.30 6.76
N THR A 28 -0.53 -11.30 6.84
CA THR A 28 -1.72 -11.29 7.71
C THR A 28 -2.97 -11.03 6.88
N THR A 29 -4.14 -11.36 7.43
CA THR A 29 -5.44 -11.03 6.84
C THR A 29 -6.02 -9.72 7.35
N SER A 30 -5.70 -9.36 8.60
CA SER A 30 -6.35 -8.27 9.35
C SER A 30 -5.38 -7.58 10.30
N TYR A 31 -5.77 -6.38 10.76
CA TYR A 31 -5.01 -5.55 11.69
C TYR A 31 -5.88 -5.22 12.91
N ALA A 32 -5.25 -5.16 14.08
CA ALA A 32 -5.94 -4.77 15.31
C ALA A 32 -6.22 -3.25 15.32
N PHE A 33 -7.36 -2.86 15.91
CA PHE A 33 -7.66 -1.46 16.19
C PHE A 33 -7.29 -1.11 17.63
N ASP A 34 -6.82 0.11 17.85
CA ASP A 34 -6.51 0.60 19.20
C ASP A 34 -7.77 0.79 20.06
N SER A 35 -8.91 1.05 19.43
CA SER A 35 -10.23 1.18 20.06
C SER A 35 -11.35 1.01 19.05
N THR A 36 -12.60 0.90 19.52
CA THR A 36 -13.79 0.90 18.65
C THR A 36 -13.93 2.18 17.85
N GLN A 37 -13.58 3.34 18.45
CA GLN A 37 -13.58 4.62 17.75
C GLN A 37 -12.51 4.68 16.65
N HIS A 38 -11.29 4.18 16.92
CA HIS A 38 -10.24 4.09 15.89
C HIS A 38 -10.71 3.24 14.70
N GLY A 39 -11.33 2.08 14.95
CA GLY A 39 -11.92 1.27 13.88
C GLY A 39 -12.97 2.04 13.06
N ALA A 40 -13.89 2.75 13.72
CA ALA A 40 -14.90 3.57 13.04
C ALA A 40 -14.27 4.67 12.17
N ASP A 41 -13.26 5.37 12.70
CA ASP A 41 -12.57 6.45 11.98
C ASP A 41 -11.78 5.94 10.75
N LEU A 42 -11.22 4.72 10.83
CA LEU A 42 -10.58 4.07 9.68
C LEU A 42 -11.59 3.75 8.57
N PHE A 43 -12.73 3.16 8.91
CA PHE A 43 -13.77 2.82 7.92
C PHE A 43 -14.45 4.06 7.32
N ASP A 44 -14.52 5.16 8.06
CA ASP A 44 -15.02 6.46 7.58
C ASP A 44 -13.94 7.30 6.90
N LEU A 45 -12.75 6.73 6.65
CA LEU A 45 -11.61 7.38 6.00
C LEU A 45 -11.15 8.70 6.66
N LYS A 46 -11.44 8.89 7.96
CA LYS A 46 -11.04 10.09 8.71
C LYS A 46 -9.57 10.05 9.10
N VAL A 47 -9.03 8.85 9.29
CA VAL A 47 -7.62 8.61 9.62
C VAL A 47 -7.04 7.55 8.70
N PRO A 48 -5.77 7.67 8.28
CA PRO A 48 -5.12 6.63 7.50
C PRO A 48 -4.77 5.44 8.38
N GLY A 49 -4.83 4.24 7.83
CA GLY A 49 -4.37 3.03 8.49
C GLY A 49 -4.81 1.75 7.80
N ASN A 50 -4.28 0.63 8.27
CA ASN A 50 -4.62 -0.68 7.71
C ASN A 50 -5.83 -1.27 8.45
N ILE A 51 -6.78 -1.80 7.68
CA ILE A 51 -7.99 -2.46 8.22
C ILE A 51 -7.91 -3.97 7.96
N TYR A 52 -7.80 -4.34 6.67
CA TYR A 52 -7.63 -5.73 6.24
C TYR A 52 -6.90 -5.80 4.89
N THR A 53 -6.15 -6.88 4.67
CA THR A 53 -5.19 -7.02 3.55
C THR A 53 -5.79 -6.92 2.16
N ARG A 54 -7.08 -7.27 1.98
CA ARG A 54 -7.75 -7.16 0.68
C ARG A 54 -7.85 -5.71 0.16
N ILE A 55 -7.80 -4.68 1.03
CA ILE A 55 -7.81 -3.27 0.58
C ILE A 55 -6.49 -2.54 0.81
N MET A 56 -5.69 -2.95 1.80
CA MET A 56 -4.38 -2.34 2.07
C MET A 56 -3.49 -3.29 2.86
N ASN A 57 -2.22 -3.37 2.50
CA ASN A 57 -1.20 -4.15 3.21
C ASN A 57 0.14 -3.39 3.16
N PRO A 58 0.88 -3.24 4.29
CA PRO A 58 2.13 -2.48 4.29
C PRO A 58 3.22 -3.02 3.37
N THR A 59 3.26 -4.33 3.12
CA THR A 59 4.22 -4.90 2.15
C THR A 59 3.86 -4.48 0.73
N ASN A 60 2.57 -4.46 0.37
CA ASN A 60 2.10 -4.01 -0.94
C ASN A 60 2.26 -2.49 -1.12
N ALA A 61 2.01 -1.70 -0.08
CA ALA A 61 2.16 -0.24 -0.11
C ALA A 61 3.56 0.18 -0.56
N VAL A 62 4.61 -0.54 -0.15
CA VAL A 62 5.98 -0.27 -0.60
C VAL A 62 6.15 -0.40 -2.12
N VAL A 63 5.56 -1.43 -2.74
CA VAL A 63 5.66 -1.59 -4.21
C VAL A 63 4.77 -0.59 -4.93
N GLU A 64 3.60 -0.26 -4.38
CA GLU A 64 2.70 0.77 -4.91
C GLU A 64 3.36 2.14 -4.97
N GLU A 65 3.90 2.61 -3.83
CA GLU A 65 4.64 3.88 -3.76
C GLU A 65 5.86 3.89 -4.68
N ARG A 66 6.57 2.75 -4.77
CA ARG A 66 7.76 2.62 -5.62
C ARG A 66 7.43 2.70 -7.10
N VAL A 67 6.42 1.99 -7.56
CA VAL A 67 5.96 2.03 -8.96
C VAL A 67 5.46 3.44 -9.30
N ALA A 68 4.68 4.06 -8.42
CA ALA A 68 4.22 5.43 -8.60
C ALA A 68 5.40 6.41 -8.76
N ALA A 69 6.40 6.32 -7.89
CA ALA A 69 7.59 7.17 -7.97
C ALA A 69 8.41 6.93 -9.25
N MET A 70 8.51 5.69 -9.71
CA MET A 70 9.22 5.33 -10.94
C MET A 70 8.50 5.89 -12.19
N GLU A 71 7.18 5.75 -12.26
CA GLU A 71 6.37 6.23 -13.39
C GLU A 71 6.10 7.75 -13.35
N GLY A 72 6.46 8.43 -12.26
CA GLY A 72 6.14 9.85 -12.07
C GLY A 72 4.64 10.11 -11.80
N GLY A 73 3.91 9.08 -11.37
CA GLY A 73 2.51 9.17 -10.95
C GLY A 73 2.36 9.64 -9.51
N ILE A 74 1.12 9.94 -9.09
CA ILE A 74 0.81 10.34 -7.71
C ILE A 74 0.52 9.16 -6.78
N ALA A 75 0.13 8.01 -7.33
CA ALA A 75 -0.19 6.78 -6.62
C ALA A 75 -0.19 5.57 -7.59
N ALA A 76 -0.17 4.36 -7.04
CA ALA A 76 -0.40 3.11 -7.77
C ALA A 76 -1.17 2.13 -6.87
N LEU A 77 -1.71 1.06 -7.44
CA LEU A 77 -2.44 0.01 -6.72
C LEU A 77 -1.95 -1.36 -7.19
N ALA A 78 -1.53 -2.21 -6.25
CA ALA A 78 -1.09 -3.57 -6.52
C ALA A 78 -2.29 -4.52 -6.52
N VAL A 79 -2.42 -5.32 -7.57
CA VAL A 79 -3.50 -6.29 -7.74
C VAL A 79 -2.94 -7.64 -8.18
N ALA A 80 -3.77 -8.68 -8.11
CA ALA A 80 -3.34 -10.07 -8.26
C ALA A 80 -2.86 -10.44 -9.68
N SER A 81 -3.24 -9.68 -10.71
CA SER A 81 -2.83 -9.93 -12.09
C SER A 81 -2.92 -8.68 -12.96
N GLY A 82 -2.25 -8.70 -14.12
CA GLY A 82 -2.37 -7.62 -15.11
C GLY A 82 -3.80 -7.46 -15.64
N MET A 83 -4.55 -8.56 -15.81
CA MET A 83 -5.95 -8.49 -16.23
C MET A 83 -6.84 -7.83 -15.16
N ALA A 84 -6.60 -8.13 -13.87
CA ALA A 84 -7.31 -7.48 -12.78
C ALA A 84 -7.01 -5.97 -12.71
N ALA A 85 -5.78 -5.55 -13.08
CA ALA A 85 -5.43 -4.13 -13.12
C ALA A 85 -6.22 -3.38 -14.20
N ILE A 86 -6.36 -3.98 -15.38
CA ILE A 86 -7.15 -3.44 -16.48
C ILE A 86 -8.63 -3.39 -16.07
N GLU A 87 -9.17 -4.49 -15.55
CA GLU A 87 -10.57 -4.59 -15.14
C GLU A 87 -10.93 -3.54 -14.08
N TYR A 88 -10.17 -3.49 -12.97
CA TYR A 88 -10.42 -2.52 -11.89
C TYR A 88 -10.38 -1.08 -12.41
N ALA A 89 -9.43 -0.75 -13.29
CA ALA A 89 -9.32 0.59 -13.85
C ALA A 89 -10.52 0.96 -14.72
N LEU A 90 -11.08 0.00 -15.47
CA LEU A 90 -12.26 0.20 -16.30
C LEU A 90 -13.54 0.27 -15.46
N GLU A 91 -13.78 -0.71 -14.59
CA GLU A 91 -14.96 -0.74 -13.72
C GLU A 91 -15.06 0.55 -12.90
N THR A 92 -13.96 0.99 -12.28
CA THR A 92 -13.93 2.20 -11.41
C THR A 92 -14.39 3.49 -12.11
N ILE A 93 -14.22 3.60 -13.43
CA ILE A 93 -14.54 4.84 -14.18
C ILE A 93 -15.75 4.70 -15.10
N THR A 94 -16.25 3.48 -15.32
CA THR A 94 -17.36 3.22 -16.26
C THR A 94 -18.62 2.67 -15.60
N GLU A 95 -18.53 2.15 -14.38
CA GLU A 95 -19.62 1.63 -13.56
C GLU A 95 -19.71 2.34 -12.21
#